data_AF-A0A2E5BT23-F1
#
_entry.id   AF-A0A2E5BT23-F1
#
_cell.length_a   1.000
_cell.length_b   1.000
_cell.length_c   1.000
_cell.angle_alpha   90.00
_cell.angle_beta   90.00
_cell.angle_gamma   90.00
#
_symmetry.space_group_name_H-M   'P 1'
#
loop_
_entity.id
_entity.type
_entity.pdbx_description
1 polymer ?
#
loop_
_entity_poly.entity_id
_entity_poly.type
_entity_poly.pdbx_seq_one_letter_code
_entity_poly.pdbx_strand_id
1 'polypeptide(L)'
;MSEEIHQYPPRFWFLYAVYMGVSNFLWEVAQLPLYTLWTERFNAIVFAVLHCTGGDVLIGLSSLVASIFLIRLTGRPRGGLARQRITAFGAVMIGFGYTVFSEWLNVYIRKSWDYSDLMPLIRVGEVAIGLSPMAQWLILPPVYFLWMGCVWRKR
;
A
#
# COMPACT_ATOMS: atom_id res chain seq x y z
N MET A 1 18.42 20.60 7.16
CA MET A 1 17.73 19.72 8.13
C MET A 1 16.44 20.36 8.69
N SER A 2 16.35 21.69 8.83
CA SER A 2 15.17 22.40 9.37
C SER A 2 13.91 22.34 8.49
N GLU A 3 14.02 22.41 7.16
CA GLU A 3 12.84 22.34 6.27
C GLU A 3 12.19 20.95 6.21
N GLU A 4 12.91 19.88 6.53
CA GLU A 4 12.41 18.51 6.44
C GLU A 4 11.49 18.12 7.58
N ILE A 5 11.80 18.57 8.81
CA ILE A 5 10.95 18.35 9.99
C ILE A 5 9.58 19.03 9.76
N HIS A 6 9.54 20.11 8.97
CA HIS A 6 8.30 20.76 8.58
C HIS A 6 7.49 20.00 7.53
N GLN A 7 8.13 19.25 6.63
CA GLN A 7 7.41 18.59 5.54
C GLN A 7 6.61 17.35 5.98
N TYR A 8 7.12 16.57 6.94
CA TYR A 8 6.43 15.37 7.46
C TYR A 8 6.43 15.36 9.00
N PRO A 9 5.59 16.19 9.66
CA PRO A 9 5.52 16.28 11.11
C PRO A 9 4.99 14.97 11.72
N PRO A 10 5.15 14.71 13.03
CA PRO A 10 4.66 13.49 13.68
C PRO A 10 3.18 13.18 13.41
N ARG A 11 2.33 14.22 13.37
CA ARG A 11 0.91 14.10 13.00
C ARG A 11 0.67 13.50 11.62
N PHE A 12 1.56 13.74 10.66
CA PHE A 12 1.44 13.17 9.31
C PHE A 12 1.67 11.67 9.33
N TRP A 13 2.67 11.19 10.07
CA TRP A 13 2.95 9.76 10.20
C TRP A 13 1.81 9.03 10.90
N PHE A 14 1.28 9.62 11.98
CA PHE A 14 0.13 9.08 12.69
C PHE A 14 -1.10 8.98 11.78
N LEU A 15 -1.45 10.06 11.08
CA LEU A 15 -2.60 10.08 10.15
C LEU A 15 -2.41 9.10 8.99
N TYR A 16 -1.18 8.96 8.47
CA TYR A 16 -0.90 8.00 7.43
C TYR A 16 -1.09 6.56 7.91
N ALA A 17 -0.57 6.22 9.09
CA ALA A 17 -0.73 4.89 9.68
C ALA A 17 -2.19 4.57 9.96
N VAL A 18 -2.95 5.51 10.54
CA VAL A 18 -4.40 5.34 10.79
C VAL A 18 -5.16 5.19 9.48
N TYR A 19 -4.89 6.04 8.50
CA TYR A 19 -5.52 5.97 7.18
C TYR A 19 -5.24 4.61 6.51
N MET A 20 -3.98 4.19 6.46
CA MET A 20 -3.61 2.90 5.89
C MET A 20 -4.26 1.75 6.66
N GLY A 21 -4.27 1.79 7.99
CA GLY A 21 -4.90 0.74 8.80
C GLY A 21 -6.40 0.60 8.52
N VAL A 22 -7.14 1.70 8.56
CA VAL A 22 -8.59 1.67 8.32
C VAL A 22 -8.92 1.33 6.87
N SER A 23 -8.25 1.96 5.90
CA SER A 23 -8.56 1.77 4.49
C SER A 23 -8.17 0.37 3.99
N ASN A 24 -7.01 -0.16 4.40
CA ASN A 24 -6.63 -1.53 4.06
C ASN A 24 -7.55 -2.54 4.76
N PHE A 25 -7.91 -2.33 6.04
CA PHE A 25 -8.87 -3.23 6.71
C PHE A 25 -10.20 -3.32 5.95
N LEU A 26 -10.76 -2.17 5.57
CA LEU A 26 -12.00 -2.14 4.80
C LEU A 26 -11.84 -2.80 3.42
N TRP A 27 -10.69 -2.59 2.76
CA TRP A 27 -10.38 -3.21 1.48
C TRP A 27 -10.24 -4.73 1.60
N GLU A 28 -9.51 -5.21 2.61
CA GLU A 28 -9.31 -6.62 2.93
C GLU A 28 -10.65 -7.33 3.14
N VAL A 29 -11.52 -6.77 3.98
CA VAL A 29 -12.86 -7.32 4.21
C VAL A 29 -13.68 -7.35 2.90
N ALA A 30 -13.60 -6.30 2.08
CA ALA A 30 -14.33 -6.23 0.82
C ALA A 30 -13.81 -7.21 -0.25
N GLN A 31 -12.50 -7.49 -0.26
CA GLN A 31 -11.88 -8.39 -1.24
C GLN A 31 -11.89 -9.86 -0.82
N LEU A 32 -12.26 -10.18 0.43
CA LEU A 32 -12.31 -11.56 0.91
C LEU A 32 -13.00 -12.54 -0.06
N PRO A 33 -14.19 -12.24 -0.63
CA PRO A 33 -14.85 -13.16 -1.55
C PRO A 33 -14.07 -13.45 -2.84
N LEU A 34 -13.06 -12.64 -3.16
CA LEU A 34 -12.19 -12.86 -4.32
C LEU A 34 -11.15 -13.96 -4.06
N TYR A 35 -10.93 -14.35 -2.81
CA TYR A 35 -10.01 -15.42 -2.42
C TYR A 35 -10.78 -16.67 -1.98
N THR A 36 -10.19 -17.84 -2.20
CA THR A 36 -10.77 -19.12 -1.72
C THR A 36 -10.84 -19.16 -0.18
N LEU A 37 -10.01 -18.38 0.50
CA LEU A 37 -9.96 -18.25 1.96
C LEU A 37 -11.28 -17.79 2.59
N TRP A 38 -12.22 -17.21 1.84
CA TRP A 38 -13.54 -16.82 2.38
C TRP A 38 -14.41 -18.01 2.83
N THR A 39 -14.13 -19.23 2.34
CA THR A 39 -14.87 -20.44 2.76
C THR A 39 -14.24 -21.15 3.96
N GLU A 40 -13.11 -20.65 4.44
CA GLU A 40 -12.40 -21.20 5.60
C GLU A 40 -13.11 -20.88 6.93
N ARG A 41 -12.57 -21.44 8.02
CA ARG A 41 -13.10 -21.19 9.37
C ARG A 41 -13.00 -19.70 9.73
N PHE A 42 -14.01 -19.20 10.46
CA PHE A 42 -14.08 -17.79 10.88
C PHE A 42 -12.80 -17.25 11.54
N ASN A 43 -12.16 -18.04 12.39
CA ASN A 43 -10.90 -17.65 13.04
C ASN A 43 -9.74 -17.51 12.05
N ALA A 44 -9.69 -18.32 11.00
CA ALA A 44 -8.70 -18.19 9.93
C ALA A 44 -8.95 -16.94 9.10
N ILE A 45 -10.22 -16.63 8.79
CA ILE A 45 -10.61 -15.40 8.09
C ILE A 45 -10.21 -14.17 8.89
N VAL A 46 -10.57 -14.11 10.18
CA VAL A 46 -10.22 -12.97 11.04
C VAL A 46 -8.71 -12.80 11.15
N PHE A 47 -7.97 -13.90 11.34
CA PHE A 47 -6.52 -13.85 11.38
C PHE A 47 -5.93 -13.32 10.06
N ALA A 48 -6.40 -13.81 8.91
CA ALA A 48 -5.93 -13.38 7.61
C ALA A 48 -6.16 -11.88 7.40
N VAL A 49 -7.38 -11.37 7.65
CA VAL A 49 -7.69 -9.94 7.52
C VAL A 49 -6.79 -9.08 8.41
N LEU A 50 -6.62 -9.45 9.68
CA LEU A 50 -5.78 -8.70 10.61
C LEU A 50 -4.30 -8.76 10.25
N HIS A 51 -3.81 -9.93 9.85
CA HIS A 51 -2.43 -10.14 9.42
C HIS A 51 -2.11 -9.35 8.14
N CYS A 52 -2.98 -9.40 7.13
CA CYS A 52 -2.83 -8.64 5.89
C CYS A 52 -2.89 -7.14 6.14
N THR A 53 -3.90 -6.66 6.90
CA THR A 53 -4.01 -5.25 7.28
C THR A 53 -2.75 -4.76 8.00
N GLY A 54 -2.25 -5.53 8.97
CA GLY A 54 -1.03 -5.20 9.69
C GLY A 54 0.20 -5.16 8.77
N GLY A 55 0.30 -6.13 7.87
CA GLY A 55 1.31 -6.18 6.81
C GLY A 55 1.27 -4.94 5.93
N ASP A 56 0.11 -4.53 5.44
CA ASP A 56 -0.05 -3.38 4.55
C ASP A 56 0.33 -2.06 5.20
N VAL A 57 0.02 -1.89 6.49
CA VAL A 57 0.47 -0.72 7.26
C VAL A 57 1.99 -0.68 7.34
N LEU A 58 2.63 -1.81 7.63
CA LEU A 58 4.09 -1.91 7.69
C LEU A 58 4.75 -1.67 6.33
N ILE A 59 4.20 -2.25 5.26
CA ILE A 59 4.68 -2.04 3.89
C ILE A 59 4.50 -0.57 3.51
N GLY A 60 3.38 0.06 3.88
CA GLY A 60 3.08 1.45 3.55
C GLY A 60 4.06 2.40 4.20
N LEU A 61 4.28 2.23 5.50
CA LEU A 61 5.25 3.01 6.27
C LEU A 61 6.68 2.81 5.74
N SER A 62 7.07 1.56 5.48
CA SER A 62 8.40 1.23 4.98
C SER A 62 8.64 1.79 3.58
N SER A 63 7.64 1.71 2.70
CA SER A 63 7.69 2.24 1.34
C SER A 63 7.81 3.76 1.33
N LEU A 64 7.11 4.43 2.25
CA LEU A 64 7.22 5.87 2.43
C LEU A 64 8.60 6.28 2.93
N VAL A 65 9.14 5.60 3.94
CA VAL A 65 10.51 5.84 4.44
C VAL A 65 11.53 5.62 3.33
N ALA A 66 11.43 4.50 2.59
CA ALA A 66 12.32 4.17 1.49
C ALA A 66 12.26 5.22 0.39
N SER A 67 11.06 5.68 0.01
CA SER A 67 10.90 6.72 -1.00
C SER A 67 11.52 8.05 -0.58
N ILE A 68 11.31 8.48 0.67
CA ILE A 68 11.94 9.69 1.22
C ILE A 68 13.46 9.56 1.17
N PHE A 69 14.00 8.41 1.56
CA PHE A 69 15.44 8.15 1.55
C PHE A 69 16.02 8.19 0.14
N LEU A 70 15.39 7.52 -0.83
CA LEU A 70 15.85 7.52 -2.23
C LEU A 70 15.85 8.92 -2.82
N ILE A 71 14.84 9.73 -2.53
CA ILE A 71 14.79 11.12 -3.02
C ILE A 71 15.93 11.96 -2.43
N ARG A 72 16.27 11.75 -1.15
CA ARG A 72 17.42 12.43 -0.52
C ARG A 72 18.73 12.13 -1.25
N LEU A 73 18.95 10.87 -1.64
CA LEU A 73 20.15 10.46 -2.37
C LEU A 73 20.30 11.18 -3.73
N THR A 74 19.20 11.58 -4.36
CA THR A 74 19.26 12.28 -5.66
C THR A 74 19.75 13.73 -5.57
N GLY A 75 19.84 14.32 -4.37
CA GLY A 75 20.38 15.67 -4.14
C GLY A 75 19.65 16.82 -4.85
N ARG A 76 18.54 16.56 -5.56
CA ARG A 76 17.84 17.56 -6.37
C ARG A 76 16.98 18.48 -5.48
N PRO A 77 17.25 19.80 -5.46
CA PRO A 77 16.34 20.75 -4.83
C PRO A 77 15.08 20.83 -5.68
N ARG A 78 13.99 20.26 -5.17
CA ARG A 78 12.64 20.43 -5.72
C ARG A 78 11.79 21.06 -4.63
N GLY A 79 11.03 22.08 -4.99
CA GLY A 79 10.08 22.72 -4.07
C GLY A 79 9.09 21.72 -3.46
N GLY A 80 8.48 22.10 -2.33
CA GLY A 80 7.71 21.19 -1.46
C GLY A 80 6.69 20.30 -2.18
N LEU A 81 5.89 20.86 -3.11
CA LEU A 81 4.87 20.10 -3.84
C LEU A 81 5.46 19.08 -4.82
N ALA A 82 6.49 19.44 -5.58
CA ALA A 82 7.15 18.53 -6.51
C ALA A 82 7.83 17.39 -5.74
N ARG A 83 8.45 17.70 -4.60
CA ARG A 83 9.05 16.71 -3.70
C ARG A 83 8.00 15.76 -3.12
N GLN A 84 6.85 16.28 -2.68
CA GLN A 84 5.74 15.46 -2.17
C GLN A 84 5.22 14.50 -3.24
N ARG A 85 5.01 14.98 -4.48
CA ARG A 85 4.53 14.14 -5.59
C ARG A 85 5.49 12.99 -5.92
N ILE A 86 6.79 13.27 -5.95
CA ILE A 86 7.80 12.23 -6.22
C ILE A 86 7.87 11.24 -5.05
N THR A 87 7.72 11.72 -3.81
CA THR A 87 7.67 10.85 -2.63
C THR A 87 6.44 9.94 -2.67
N ALA A 88 5.28 10.51 -2.99
CA ALA A 88 4.05 9.76 -3.14
C ALA A 88 4.19 8.68 -4.23
N PHE A 89 4.70 9.06 -5.40
CA PHE A 89 4.93 8.13 -6.50
C PHE A 89 5.89 7.01 -6.11
N GLY A 90 7.04 7.34 -5.51
CA GLY A 90 8.00 6.33 -5.07
C GLY A 90 7.43 5.37 -4.03
N ALA A 91 6.70 5.88 -3.03
CA ALA A 91 6.06 5.04 -2.02
C ALA A 91 5.04 4.09 -2.64
N VAL A 92 4.21 4.58 -3.57
CA VAL A 92 3.23 3.76 -4.30
C VAL A 92 3.92 2.66 -5.11
N MET A 93 4.96 3.00 -5.87
CA MET A 93 5.67 2.02 -6.71
C MET A 93 6.41 0.97 -5.90
N ILE A 94 6.99 1.35 -4.75
CA ILE A 94 7.67 0.40 -3.85
C ILE A 94 6.64 -0.57 -3.25
N GLY A 95 5.54 -0.05 -2.69
CA GLY A 95 4.50 -0.90 -2.10
C GLY A 95 3.79 -1.78 -3.11
N PHE A 96 3.50 -1.24 -4.31
CA PHE A 96 2.96 -2.00 -5.43
C PHE A 96 3.91 -3.12 -5.86
N GLY A 97 5.20 -2.82 -6.04
CA GLY A 97 6.21 -3.81 -6.43
C GLY A 97 6.37 -4.91 -5.38
N TYR A 98 6.37 -4.53 -4.09
CA TYR A 98 6.37 -5.51 -3.00
C TYR A 98 5.13 -6.41 -3.04
N THR A 99 3.96 -5.84 -3.31
CA THR A 99 2.70 -6.59 -3.35
C THR A 99 2.67 -7.60 -4.47
N VAL A 100 3.09 -7.19 -5.68
CA VAL A 100 3.27 -8.09 -6.83
C VAL A 100 4.20 -9.24 -6.47
N PHE A 101 5.34 -8.95 -5.84
CA PHE A 101 6.27 -9.97 -5.37
C PHE A 101 5.65 -10.89 -4.31
N SER A 102 4.92 -10.33 -3.34
CA SER A 102 4.32 -11.08 -2.24
C SER A 102 3.17 -12.00 -2.69
N GLU A 103 2.34 -11.55 -3.64
CA GLU A 103 1.28 -12.36 -4.23
C GLU A 103 1.87 -13.51 -5.04
N TRP A 104 2.89 -13.22 -5.86
CA TRP A 104 3.60 -14.26 -6.59
C TRP A 104 4.20 -15.32 -5.63
N LEU A 105 4.86 -14.86 -4.57
CA LEU A 105 5.46 -15.75 -3.58
C LEU A 105 4.41 -16.61 -2.86
N ASN A 106 3.29 -16.03 -2.46
CA ASN A 106 2.28 -16.75 -1.70
C ASN A 106 1.42 -17.70 -2.56
N VAL A 107 1.12 -17.34 -3.80
CA VAL A 107 0.32 -18.19 -4.71
C VAL A 107 1.17 -19.30 -5.33
N TYR A 108 2.33 -18.97 -5.91
CA TYR A 108 3.09 -19.93 -6.72
C TYR A 108 4.10 -20.74 -5.91
N ILE A 109 4.74 -20.11 -4.91
CA ILE A 109 5.83 -20.75 -4.16
C ILE A 109 5.30 -21.36 -2.86
N ARG A 110 4.64 -20.56 -2.01
CA ARG A 110 4.17 -21.01 -0.70
C ARG A 110 2.81 -21.69 -0.73
N LYS A 111 2.04 -21.48 -1.79
CA LYS A 111 0.65 -21.97 -1.95
C LYS A 111 -0.20 -21.70 -0.69
N SER A 112 -0.01 -20.53 -0.10
CA SER A 112 -0.65 -20.14 1.16
C SER A 112 -2.10 -19.73 0.97
N TRP A 113 -2.46 -19.26 -0.23
CA TRP A 113 -3.83 -18.97 -0.64
C TRP A 113 -3.94 -19.07 -2.17
N ASP A 114 -5.18 -19.11 -2.65
CA ASP A 114 -5.52 -19.14 -4.06
C ASP A 114 -6.69 -18.19 -4.38
N TYR A 115 -6.82 -17.84 -5.65
CA TYR A 115 -7.88 -16.96 -6.13
C TYR A 115 -9.18 -17.74 -6.37
N SER A 116 -10.31 -17.11 -6.10
CA SER A 116 -11.62 -17.60 -6.55
C SER A 116 -11.88 -17.24 -8.01
N ASP A 117 -12.92 -17.82 -8.60
CA ASP A 117 -13.40 -17.49 -9.94
C ASP A 117 -13.83 -16.02 -10.10
N LEU A 118 -14.08 -15.31 -9.00
CA LEU A 118 -14.48 -13.91 -9.01
C LEU A 118 -13.31 -12.94 -9.17
N MET A 119 -12.07 -13.38 -8.88
CA MET A 119 -10.91 -12.49 -8.89
C MET A 119 -10.54 -12.09 -10.32
N PRO A 120 -10.57 -10.80 -10.68
CA PRO A 120 -9.97 -10.36 -11.93
C PRO A 120 -8.45 -10.56 -11.85
N LEU A 121 -7.87 -11.18 -12.88
CA LEU A 121 -6.45 -11.49 -12.91
C LEU A 121 -5.74 -10.65 -13.96
N ILE A 122 -4.60 -10.07 -13.60
CA ILE A 122 -3.62 -9.55 -14.56
C ILE A 122 -2.71 -10.70 -14.96
N ARG A 123 -2.67 -11.00 -16.26
CA ARG A 123 -1.81 -12.05 -16.83
C ARG A 123 -0.57 -11.42 -17.46
N VAL A 124 0.60 -11.82 -16.98
CA VAL A 124 1.91 -11.45 -17.53
C VAL A 124 2.64 -12.73 -17.89
N GLY A 125 2.55 -13.14 -19.16
CA GLY A 125 3.02 -14.46 -19.59
C GLY A 125 2.22 -15.58 -18.94
N GLU A 126 2.92 -16.50 -18.28
CA GLU A 126 2.31 -17.64 -17.57
C GLU A 126 1.85 -17.29 -16.14
N VAL A 127 2.21 -16.11 -15.64
CA VAL A 127 1.86 -15.68 -14.28
C VAL A 127 0.57 -14.88 -14.30
N ALA A 128 -0.40 -15.31 -13.51
CA ALA A 128 -1.61 -14.57 -13.17
C ALA A 128 -1.52 -14.02 -11.75
N ILE A 129 -1.78 -12.71 -11.58
CA ILE A 129 -1.76 -12.01 -10.29
C ILE A 129 -3.11 -11.33 -10.09
N GLY A 130 -3.61 -11.37 -8.86
CA GLY A 130 -4.86 -10.74 -8.48
C GLY A 130 -4.87 -9.22 -8.70
N LEU A 131 -5.92 -8.70 -9.34
CA LEU A 131 -6.06 -7.26 -9.59
C LEU A 131 -6.39 -6.48 -8.31
N SER A 132 -7.19 -7.04 -7.39
CA SER A 132 -7.62 -6.35 -6.17
C SER A 132 -6.46 -5.84 -5.29
N PRO A 133 -5.47 -6.67 -4.89
CA PRO A 133 -4.36 -6.20 -4.07
C PRO A 133 -3.49 -5.19 -4.83
N MET A 134 -3.39 -5.30 -6.16
CA MET A 134 -2.69 -4.31 -6.98
C MET A 134 -3.44 -2.96 -6.98
N ALA A 135 -4.77 -3.00 -7.11
CA ALA A 135 -5.63 -1.82 -7.08
C ALA A 135 -5.59 -1.11 -5.72
N GLN A 136 -5.50 -1.86 -4.62
CA GLN A 136 -5.32 -1.35 -3.26
C GLN A 136 -4.14 -0.36 -3.18
N TRP A 137 -2.98 -0.72 -3.75
CA TRP A 137 -1.79 0.13 -3.77
C TRP A 137 -1.87 1.30 -4.74
N LEU A 138 -2.58 1.15 -5.85
CA LEU A 138 -2.78 2.21 -6.83
C LEU A 138 -3.87 3.21 -6.43
N ILE A 139 -4.69 2.89 -5.43
CA ILE A 139 -5.81 3.73 -4.99
C ILE A 139 -5.56 4.32 -3.60
N LEU A 140 -5.30 3.48 -2.58
CA LEU A 140 -5.31 3.94 -1.20
C LEU A 140 -4.20 4.96 -0.89
N PRO A 141 -2.90 4.68 -1.12
CA PRO A 141 -1.86 5.66 -0.86
C PRO A 141 -2.01 6.96 -1.69
N PRO A 142 -2.31 6.92 -3.01
CA PRO A 142 -2.54 8.14 -3.79
C PRO A 142 -3.66 9.02 -3.24
N VAL A 143 -4.79 8.43 -2.83
CA VAL A 143 -5.90 9.18 -2.21
C VAL A 143 -5.44 9.91 -0.95
N TYR A 144 -4.63 9.28 -0.10
CA TYR A 144 -4.04 9.94 1.07
C TYR A 144 -3.17 11.14 0.69
N PHE A 145 -2.25 10.97 -0.27
CA PHE A 145 -1.38 12.06 -0.69
C PHE A 145 -2.13 13.21 -1.36
N LEU A 146 -3.21 12.92 -2.10
CA LEU A 146 -4.09 13.93 -2.68
C LEU A 146 -4.86 14.69 -1.60
N TRP A 147 -5.43 13.99 -0.62
CA TRP A 147 -6.11 14.60 0.53
C TRP A 147 -5.16 15.52 1.30
N MET A 148 -3.96 15.04 1.59
CA MET A 148 -2.91 15.82 2.26
C MET A 148 -2.52 17.07 1.46
N GLY A 149 -2.35 16.95 0.14
CA GLY A 149 -2.06 18.09 -0.74
C GLY A 149 -3.19 19.14 -0.72
N CYS A 150 -4.44 18.72 -0.63
CA CYS A 150 -5.59 19.63 -0.49
C CYS A 150 -5.63 20.34 0.86
N VAL A 151 -5.38 19.63 1.96
CA VAL A 151 -5.39 20.19 3.33
C VAL A 151 -4.26 21.20 3.51
N TRP A 152 -3.09 20.92 2.97
CA TRP A 152 -1.90 21.74 3.17
C TRP A 152 -1.83 22.95 2.24
N ARG A 153 -2.54 22.93 1.11
CA ARG A 153 -2.68 24.11 0.24
C ARG A 153 -3.62 25.19 0.82
N LYS A 154 -4.46 24.84 1.80
CA LYS A 154 -5.43 25.75 2.44
C LYS A 154 -4.90 26.42 3.72
N ARG A 155 -3.66 26.14 4.12
CA ARG A 155 -2.96 26.83 5.23
C ARG A 155 -1.85 27.68 4.66
#